data_AF-T2IC59-F1
#
_entry.id   AF-T2IC59-F1
#
_cell.length_a   1.000
_cell.length_b   1.000
_cell.length_c   1.000
_cell.angle_alpha   90.00
_cell.angle_beta   90.00
_cell.angle_gamma   90.00
#
_symmetry.space_group_name_H-M   'P 1'
#
loop_
_entity.id
_entity.type
_entity.pdbx_description
1 polymer ?
#
loop_
_entity_poly.entity_id
_entity_poly.type
_entity_poly.pdbx_seq_one_letter_code
_entity_poly.pdbx_strand_id
1 'polypeptide(L)' 'MTVGDSPNDESLFDKNLFPMNVGVANIAKYLDRLEHQPGYITNLSESDGFCELVQLIITSIN' A
#
# COMPACT_ATOMS: atom_id res chain seq x y z
N MET A 1 7.73 6.64 2.94
CA MET A 1 6.81 5.50 2.72
C MET A 1 5.45 6.07 2.40
N THR A 2 4.74 5.51 1.43
CA THR A 2 3.40 5.93 1.01
C THR A 2 2.40 4.79 1.18
N VAL A 3 1.12 5.14 1.36
CA VAL A 3 0.02 4.19 1.49
C VAL A 3 -1.15 4.65 0.60
N GLY A 4 -1.76 3.75 -0.15
CA GLY A 4 -2.93 4.03 -0.99
C GLY A 4 -3.95 2.88 -0.98
N ASP A 5 -5.19 3.17 -1.34
CA ASP A 5 -6.30 2.20 -1.30
C ASP A 5 -7.07 2.09 -2.63
N SER A 6 -6.89 3.06 -3.52
CA SER A 6 -7.73 3.27 -4.69
C SER A 6 -6.93 3.80 -5.91
N PRO A 7 -7.50 3.76 -7.13
CA PRO A 7 -6.77 4.18 -8.34
C PRO A 7 -6.29 5.64 -8.35
N ASN A 8 -6.93 6.55 -7.62
CA ASN A 8 -6.43 7.93 -7.45
C ASN A 8 -5.06 7.99 -6.75
N ASP A 9 -4.69 6.94 -6.04
CA ASP A 9 -3.41 6.85 -5.33
C ASP A 9 -2.30 6.22 -6.18
N GLU A 10 -2.55 5.89 -7.44
CA GLU A 10 -1.60 5.18 -8.32
C GLU A 10 -0.20 5.84 -8.34
N SER A 11 -0.15 7.18 -8.38
CA SER A 11 1.12 7.92 -8.35
C SER A 11 1.96 7.66 -7.09
N LEU A 12 1.34 7.23 -5.98
CA LEU A 12 2.03 6.84 -4.75
C LEU A 12 2.74 5.49 -4.88
N PHE A 13 2.40 4.68 -5.88
CA PHE A 13 3.01 3.37 -6.16
C PHE A 13 4.18 3.45 -7.15
N ASP A 14 4.48 4.62 -7.72
CA ASP A 14 5.67 4.79 -8.56
C ASP A 14 6.94 4.56 -7.73
N LYS A 15 7.60 3.42 -7.99
CA LYS A 15 8.81 2.99 -7.27
C LYS A 15 10.00 3.93 -7.46
N ASN A 16 10.01 4.74 -8.51
CA ASN A 16 11.06 5.74 -8.75
C ASN A 16 10.90 6.96 -7.84
N LEU A 17 9.67 7.29 -7.45
CA LEU A 17 9.35 8.39 -6.54
C LEU A 17 9.30 7.92 -5.08
N PHE A 18 8.68 6.76 -4.86
CA PHE A 18 8.43 6.18 -3.54
C PHE A 18 8.86 4.71 -3.51
N PRO A 19 10.14 4.41 -3.21
CA PRO A 19 10.66 3.05 -3.18
C PRO A 19 9.95 2.12 -2.19
N MET A 20 9.42 2.70 -1.11
CA MET A 20 8.64 2.02 -0.08
C MET A 20 7.19 2.47 -0.17
N ASN A 21 6.38 1.75 -0.94
CA ASN A 21 4.97 2.03 -1.14
C ASN A 21 4.12 0.80 -0.83
N VAL A 22 2.93 1.05 -0.27
CA VAL A 22 2.05 0.01 0.26
C VAL A 22 0.61 0.27 -0.18
N GLY A 23 -0.06 -0.75 -0.70
CA GLY A 23 -1.51 -0.73 -0.88
C GLY A 23 -2.22 -1.34 0.32
N VAL A 24 -3.40 -0.83 0.70
CA VAL A 24 -4.32 -1.59 1.57
C VAL A 24 -5.21 -2.51 0.73
N ALA A 25 -5.84 -3.52 1.34
CA ALA A 25 -6.48 -4.62 0.59
C ALA A 25 -7.53 -4.20 -0.46
N ASN A 26 -8.13 -3.01 -0.32
CA ASN A 26 -9.07 -2.45 -1.31
C ASN A 26 -8.44 -2.32 -2.70
N ILE A 27 -7.13 -2.06 -2.78
CA ILE A 27 -6.42 -1.86 -4.04
C ILE A 27 -6.42 -3.12 -4.92
N ALA A 28 -6.55 -4.31 -4.31
CA ALA A 28 -6.49 -5.60 -5.01
C ALA A 28 -7.51 -5.72 -6.14
N LYS A 29 -8.66 -5.03 -6.02
CA LYS A 29 -9.75 -5.00 -7.01
C LYS A 29 -9.40 -4.23 -8.28
N TYR A 30 -8.29 -3.48 -8.27
CA TYR A 30 -7.92 -2.56 -9.32
C TYR A 30 -6.54 -2.84 -9.92
N LEU A 31 -5.83 -3.87 -9.47
CA LEU A 31 -4.44 -4.14 -9.89
C LEU A 31 -4.31 -4.32 -11.41
N ASP A 32 -5.33 -4.86 -12.07
CA ASP A 32 -5.39 -5.01 -13.52
C ASP A 32 -5.46 -3.67 -14.28
N ARG A 33 -5.77 -2.57 -13.57
CA ARG A 33 -5.95 -1.22 -14.12
C ARG A 33 -4.82 -0.26 -13.75
N LEU A 34 -3.86 -0.67 -12.92
CA LEU A 34 -2.73 0.17 -12.48
C LEU A 34 -1.49 -0.09 -13.34
N GLU A 35 -0.88 0.97 -13.84
CA GLU A 35 0.47 0.96 -14.40
C GLU A 35 1.51 0.84 -13.27
N HIS A 36 1.34 1.60 -12.20
CA HIS A 36 2.20 1.51 -11.01
C HIS A 36 1.60 0.58 -9.95
N GLN A 37 2.25 -0.58 -9.76
CA GLN A 37 1.82 -1.60 -8.80
C GLN A 37 2.38 -1.35 -7.40
N PRO A 38 1.57 -1.53 -6.34
CA PRO A 38 2.06 -1.43 -4.96
C PRO A 38 3.17 -2.46 -4.71
N GLY A 39 4.19 -2.08 -3.93
CA GLY A 39 5.30 -2.94 -3.55
C GLY A 39 4.92 -4.00 -2.52
N TYR A 40 3.92 -3.70 -1.70
CA TYR A 40 3.32 -4.59 -0.71
C TYR A 40 1.82 -4.28 -0.60
N ILE A 41 1.00 -5.29 -0.34
CA ILE A 41 -0.44 -5.11 -0.08
C ILE A 41 -0.76 -5.73 1.28
N THR A 42 -1.38 -4.96 2.17
CA THR A 42 -1.83 -5.45 3.48
C THR A 42 -3.01 -6.40 3.32
N ASN A 43 -3.26 -7.27 4.31
CA ASN A 43 -4.38 -8.20 4.27
C ASN A 43 -5.72 -7.52 4.55
N LEU A 44 -5.70 -6.45 5.35
CA LEU A 44 -6.90 -5.71 5.74
C LEU A 44 -7.13 -4.48 4.86
N SER A 45 -8.39 -4.07 4.83
CA SER A 45 -8.91 -2.95 4.04
C SER A 45 -8.84 -1.63 4.80
N GLU A 46 -8.83 -0.52 4.05
CA GLU A 46 -8.99 0.83 4.58
C GLU A 46 -8.08 1.12 5.80
N SER A 47 -8.64 1.67 6.87
CA SER A 47 -7.90 2.03 8.09
C SER A 47 -7.37 0.80 8.84
N ASP A 48 -8.01 -0.35 8.72
CA ASP A 48 -7.53 -1.59 9.35
C ASP A 48 -6.25 -2.09 8.66
N GLY A 49 -6.17 -1.95 7.33
CA GLY A 49 -4.95 -2.21 6.56
C GLY A 49 -3.80 -1.27 6.96
N PHE A 50 -4.11 0.00 7.19
CA PHE A 50 -3.13 0.94 7.72
C PHE A 50 -2.65 0.54 9.13
N CYS A 51 -3.56 0.14 10.03
CA CYS A 51 -3.19 -0.34 11.36
C CYS A 51 -2.30 -1.59 11.30
N GLU A 52 -2.60 -2.53 10.40
CA GLU A 52 -1.76 -3.71 10.13
C GLU A 52 -0.34 -3.30 9.72
N LEU A 53 -0.21 -2.37 8.76
CA LEU A 53 1.09 -1.86 8.34
C LEU A 53 1.88 -1.24 9.50
N VAL A 54 1.23 -0.40 10.32
CA VAL A 54 1.86 0.23 11.49
C VAL A 54 2.34 -0.84 12.48
N GLN A 55 1.54 -1.88 12.73
CA GLN A 55 1.92 -2.97 13.61
C GLN A 55 3.14 -3.74 13.07
N LEU A 56 3.19 -4.03 11.76
CA LEU A 56 4.35 -4.68 11.13
C LEU A 56 5.62 -3.86 11.31
N ILE A 57 5.54 -2.54 11.09
CA ILE A 57 6.68 -1.63 11.24
C ILE A 57 7.16 -1.58 12.70
N ILE A 58 6.25 -1.33 13.65
CA ILE A 58 6.61 -1.23 15.08
C ILE A 58 7.24 -2.54 15.56
N THR A 59 6.71 -3.69 15.12
CA THR A 59 7.25 -5.00 15.51
C THR A 59 8.63 -5.25 14.91
N SER A 60 8.94 -4.70 13.74
CA SER A 60 10.23 -4.87 13.06
C SER A 60 11.40 -4.06 13.63
N ILE A 61 11.11 -3.09 14.51
CA ILE A 61 12.12 -2.17 15.08
C ILE A 61 12.52 -2.60 16.52
N ASN A 62 11.87 -3.61 17.09
CA ASN A 62 12.24 -4.23 18.38
C ASN A 62 13.15 -5.44 18.16
#